data_AF-A0A969D8H5-F1
#
_entry.id   AF-A0A969D8H5-F1
#
_cell.length_a   1.000
_cell.length_b   1.000
_cell.length_c   1.000
_cell.angle_alpha   90.00
_cell.angle_beta   90.00
_cell.angle_gamma   90.00
#
_symmetry.space_group_name_H-M   'P 1'
#
loop_
_entity.id
_entity.type
_entity.pdbx_description
1 polymer ?
#
loop_
_entity_poly.entity_id
_entity_poly.type
_entity_poly.pdbx_seq_one_letter_code
_entity_poly.pdbx_strand_id
1 'polypeptide(L)'
;MSKSTVQAATAALQAAIASAKDPANSQQTQAQFQGLYDQLAASQPEAADLLQLLWKEYVASQRSAVFWQEMCQVEKHLSERISENHIQLKQNYLRLIREQ
;
A
#
# COMPACT_ATOMS: atom_id res chain seq x y z
N MET A 1 17.22 5.93 32.56
CA MET A 1 16.62 4.73 31.93
C MET A 1 15.63 5.04 30.79
N SER A 2 15.10 6.27 30.67
CA SER A 2 14.11 6.65 29.64
C SER A 2 14.59 6.63 28.18
N LYS A 3 15.88 6.86 27.91
CA LYS A 3 16.39 6.89 26.53
C LYS A 3 16.36 5.53 25.82
N SER A 4 16.53 4.43 26.56
CA SER A 4 16.57 3.08 25.99
C SER A 4 15.19 2.58 25.57
N THR A 5 14.14 2.90 26.35
CA THR A 5 12.75 2.54 26.06
C THR A 5 12.20 3.29 24.84
N VAL A 6 12.53 4.57 24.70
CA VAL A 6 12.14 5.36 23.51
C VAL A 6 12.79 4.79 22.24
N GLN A 7 14.05 4.36 22.33
CA GLN A 7 14.78 3.78 21.20
C GLN A 7 14.18 2.42 20.76
N ALA A 8 13.79 1.58 21.74
CA ALA A 8 13.11 0.32 21.47
C ALA A 8 11.72 0.51 20.85
N ALA A 9 10.94 1.47 21.36
CA ALA A 9 9.63 1.81 20.81
C ALA A 9 9.73 2.37 19.38
N THR A 10 10.75 3.20 19.11
CA THR A 10 11.01 3.75 17.77
C THR A 10 11.38 2.64 16.78
N ALA A 11 12.22 1.69 17.19
CA ALA A 11 12.60 0.56 16.35
C ALA A 11 11.41 -0.37 16.06
N ALA A 12 10.57 -0.64 17.06
CA ALA A 12 9.37 -1.44 16.89
C ALA A 12 8.34 -0.74 15.98
N LEU A 13 8.19 0.59 16.08
CA LEU A 13 7.32 1.34 15.19
C LEU A 13 7.86 1.35 13.76
N GLN A 14 9.18 1.44 13.57
CA GLN A 14 9.80 1.31 12.26
C GLN A 14 9.58 -0.07 11.65
N ALA A 15 9.64 -1.14 12.45
CA ALA A 15 9.33 -2.49 12.00
C ALA A 15 7.85 -2.65 11.59
N ALA A 16 6.93 -2.05 12.36
CA ALA A 16 5.51 -2.00 12.01
C ALA A 16 5.28 -1.21 10.70
N ILE A 17 5.91 -0.05 10.54
CA ILE A 17 5.83 0.75 9.30
C ILE A 17 6.41 -0.02 8.10
N ALA A 18 7.53 -0.74 8.30
CA ALA A 18 8.15 -1.52 7.25
C ALA A 18 7.27 -2.70 6.81
N SER A 19 6.66 -3.41 7.77
CA SER A 19 5.75 -4.52 7.47
C SER A 19 4.43 -4.05 6.85
N ALA A 20 3.94 -2.87 7.22
CA ALA A 20 2.74 -2.28 6.63
C ALA A 20 2.86 -2.12 5.11
N LYS A 21 4.08 -1.88 4.57
CA LYS A 21 4.31 -1.73 3.12
C LYS A 21 3.94 -2.96 2.31
N ASP A 22 3.86 -4.11 2.96
CA ASP A 22 3.38 -5.33 2.34
C ASP A 22 1.90 -5.56 2.74
N PRO A 23 0.95 -5.39 1.81
CA PRO A 23 -0.47 -5.60 2.11
C PRO A 23 -0.78 -7.05 2.54
N ALA A 24 0.07 -8.02 2.19
CA ALA A 24 -0.09 -9.41 2.63
C ALA A 24 0.10 -9.60 4.14
N ASN A 25 0.85 -8.69 4.79
CA ASN A 25 1.20 -8.80 6.22
C ASN A 25 0.31 -7.94 7.12
N SER A 26 -0.81 -7.42 6.61
CA SER A 26 -1.71 -6.52 7.33
C SER A 26 -2.11 -6.99 8.74
N GLN A 27 -2.39 -8.28 8.93
CA GLN A 27 -2.71 -8.85 10.25
C GLN A 27 -1.51 -8.85 11.21
N GLN A 28 -0.32 -9.21 10.73
CA GLN A 28 0.90 -9.24 11.53
C GLN A 28 1.34 -7.83 11.91
N THR A 29 1.25 -6.89 10.97
CA THR A 29 1.53 -5.48 11.20
C THR A 29 0.59 -4.88 12.25
N GLN A 30 -0.72 -5.17 12.15
CA GLN A 30 -1.68 -4.70 13.13
C GLN A 30 -1.39 -5.27 14.52
N ALA A 31 -0.98 -6.54 14.62
CA ALA A 31 -0.59 -7.14 15.90
C ALA A 31 0.67 -6.49 16.51
N GLN A 32 1.67 -6.18 15.68
CA GLN A 32 2.88 -5.46 16.12
C GLN A 32 2.57 -4.05 16.61
N PHE A 33 1.70 -3.33 15.90
CA PHE A 33 1.24 -2.02 16.31
C PHE A 33 0.43 -2.08 17.61
N GLN A 34 -0.48 -3.06 17.74
CA GLN A 34 -1.29 -3.22 18.95
C GLN A 34 -0.43 -3.46 20.19
N GLY A 35 0.62 -4.30 20.09
CA GLY A 35 1.55 -4.52 21.20
C GLY A 35 2.28 -3.25 21.64
N LEU A 36 2.61 -2.34 20.70
CA LEU A 36 3.16 -1.03 21.01
C LEU A 36 2.13 -0.10 21.63
N TYR A 37 0.90 -0.09 21.10
CA TYR A 37 -0.19 0.71 21.63
C TYR A 37 -0.49 0.33 23.08
N ASP A 38 -0.60 -0.97 23.39
CA ASP A 38 -0.92 -1.43 24.74
C ASP A 38 0.17 -1.04 25.76
N GLN A 39 1.44 -1.12 25.36
CA GLN A 39 2.58 -0.67 26.19
C GLN A 39 2.57 0.85 26.43
N LEU A 40 2.24 1.62 25.39
CA LEU A 40 2.17 3.07 25.50
C LEU A 40 0.93 3.51 26.27
N ALA A 41 -0.21 2.85 26.09
CA ALA A 41 -1.47 3.13 26.78
C ALA A 41 -1.34 2.90 28.29
N ALA A 42 -0.58 1.87 28.70
CA ALA A 42 -0.31 1.57 30.11
C ALA A 42 0.55 2.64 30.81
N SER A 43 1.31 3.44 30.06
CA SER A 43 2.24 4.44 30.63
C SER A 43 1.81 5.89 30.37
N GLN A 44 1.29 6.18 29.17
CA GLN A 44 0.91 7.49 28.67
C GLN A 44 -0.30 7.36 27.72
N PRO A 45 -1.53 7.31 28.24
CA PRO A 45 -2.74 7.07 27.44
C PRO A 45 -2.97 8.14 26.37
N GLU A 46 -2.71 9.42 26.66
CA GLU A 46 -2.85 10.50 25.66
C GLU A 46 -1.88 10.33 24.47
N ALA A 47 -0.66 9.86 24.72
CA ALA A 47 0.32 9.58 23.68
C ALA A 47 -0.09 8.36 22.83
N ALA A 48 -0.72 7.36 23.45
CA ALA A 48 -1.24 6.19 22.76
C ALA A 48 -2.37 6.55 21.80
N ASP A 49 -3.30 7.42 22.21
CA ASP A 49 -4.40 7.86 21.35
C ASP A 49 -3.91 8.67 20.13
N LEU A 50 -2.93 9.56 20.33
CA LEU A 50 -2.28 10.26 19.22
C LEU A 50 -1.57 9.29 18.27
N LEU A 51 -0.86 8.31 18.81
CA LEU A 51 -0.19 7.28 18.02
C LEU A 51 -1.20 6.44 17.22
N GLN A 52 -2.33 6.09 17.80
CA GLN A 52 -3.41 5.36 17.12
C GLN A 52 -4.01 6.18 15.97
N LEU A 53 -4.22 7.48 16.16
CA LEU A 53 -4.71 8.37 15.11
C LEU A 53 -3.72 8.42 13.95
N LEU A 54 -2.45 8.68 14.22
CA LEU A 54 -1.39 8.74 13.20
C LEU A 54 -1.25 7.42 12.43
N TRP A 55 -1.37 6.29 13.13
CA TRP A 55 -1.31 4.98 12.51
C TRP A 55 -2.46 4.73 11.54
N LYS A 56 -3.69 5.08 11.92
CA LYS A 56 -4.87 4.94 11.05
C LYS A 56 -4.70 5.74 9.76
N GLU A 57 -4.27 7.00 9.87
CA GLU A 57 -4.02 7.87 8.71
C GLU A 57 -2.90 7.32 7.81
N TYR A 58 -1.82 6.80 8.41
CA TYR A 58 -0.73 6.18 7.66
C TYR A 58 -1.20 4.98 6.84
N VAL A 59 -1.93 4.04 7.45
CA VAL A 59 -2.46 2.85 6.77
C VAL A 59 -3.45 3.24 5.66
N ALA A 60 -4.32 4.22 5.90
CA ALA A 60 -5.26 4.71 4.90
C ALA A 60 -4.54 5.33 3.68
N SER A 61 -3.53 6.16 3.92
CA SER A 61 -2.71 6.77 2.88
C SER A 61 -1.96 5.73 2.05
N GLN A 62 -1.38 4.72 2.71
CA GLN A 62 -0.66 3.66 2.02
C GLN A 62 -1.58 2.80 1.14
N ARG A 63 -2.76 2.40 1.64
CA ARG A 63 -3.74 1.67 0.83
C ARG A 63 -4.18 2.47 -0.39
N SER A 64 -4.31 3.79 -0.23
CA SER A 64 -4.62 4.69 -1.35
C SER A 64 -3.49 4.70 -2.38
N ALA A 65 -2.22 4.74 -1.95
CA ALA A 65 -1.08 4.68 -2.85
C ALA A 65 -1.01 3.35 -3.64
N VAL A 66 -1.24 2.21 -2.96
CA VAL A 66 -1.30 0.89 -3.60
C VAL A 66 -2.45 0.84 -4.62
N PHE A 67 -3.63 1.33 -4.25
CA PHE A 67 -4.79 1.41 -5.14
C PHE A 67 -4.50 2.24 -6.40
N TRP A 68 -3.88 3.41 -6.26
CA TRP A 68 -3.48 4.25 -7.39
C TRP A 68 -2.48 3.53 -8.31
N GLN A 69 -1.52 2.81 -7.72
CA GLN A 69 -0.55 2.04 -8.49
C GLN A 69 -1.23 0.93 -9.30
N GLU A 70 -2.13 0.16 -8.69
CA GLU A 70 -2.89 -0.89 -9.36
C GLU A 70 -3.75 -0.33 -10.49
N MET A 71 -4.40 0.82 -10.28
CA MET A 71 -5.21 1.47 -11.29
C MET A 71 -4.39 1.91 -12.50
N CYS A 72 -3.23 2.53 -12.30
CA CYS A 72 -2.30 2.88 -13.37
C CYS A 72 -1.84 1.64 -14.15
N GLN A 73 -1.65 0.52 -13.45
CA GLN A 73 -1.24 -0.75 -14.07
C GLN A 73 -2.35 -1.34 -14.95
N VAL A 74 -3.59 -1.27 -14.50
CA VAL A 74 -4.78 -1.66 -15.28
C VAL A 74 -4.97 -0.75 -16.49
N GLU A 75 -4.82 0.56 -16.31
CA GLU A 75 -4.90 1.54 -17.41
C GLU A 75 -3.87 1.24 -18.49
N LYS A 76 -2.61 1.00 -18.08
CA LYS A 76 -1.54 0.64 -19.01
C LYS A 76 -1.89 -0.62 -19.81
N HIS A 77 -2.34 -1.68 -19.13
CA HIS A 77 -2.72 -2.92 -19.79
C HIS A 77 -3.90 -2.75 -20.76
N LEU A 78 -4.89 -1.94 -20.40
CA LEU A 78 -6.01 -1.62 -21.27
C LEU A 78 -5.54 -0.88 -22.53
N SER A 79 -4.64 0.09 -22.37
CA SER A 79 -4.09 0.88 -23.47
C SER A 79 -3.30 0.00 -24.45
N GLU A 80 -2.48 -0.94 -23.94
CA GLU A 80 -1.75 -1.92 -24.74
C GLU A 80 -2.71 -2.79 -25.57
N ARG A 81 -3.77 -3.33 -24.95
CA ARG A 81 -4.78 -4.14 -25.64
C ARG A 81 -5.54 -3.38 -26.73
N ILE A 82 -5.88 -2.12 -26.48
CA ILE A 82 -6.55 -1.27 -27.49
C ILE A 82 -5.62 -1.05 -28.68
N SER A 83 -4.35 -0.75 -28.43
CA SER A 83 -3.36 -0.54 -29.48
C SER A 83 -3.15 -1.79 -30.33
N GLU A 84 -3.00 -2.97 -29.69
CA GLU A 84 -2.90 -4.25 -30.38
C GLU A 84 -4.13 -4.55 -31.25
N ASN A 85 -5.33 -4.35 -30.72
CA ASN A 85 -6.57 -4.59 -31.45
C ASN A 85 -6.68 -3.65 -32.66
N HIS A 86 -6.34 -2.37 -32.49
CA HIS A 86 -6.35 -1.40 -33.58
C HIS A 86 -5.34 -1.75 -34.69
N ILE A 87 -4.16 -2.26 -34.34
CA ILE A 87 -3.18 -2.77 -35.32
C ILE A 87 -3.74 -3.99 -36.08
N GLN A 88 -4.31 -4.95 -35.36
CA GLN A 88 -4.91 -6.15 -35.96
C GLN A 88 -6.07 -5.80 -36.89
N LEU A 89 -6.92 -4.83 -36.51
CA LEU A 89 -8.03 -4.37 -37.32
C LEU A 89 -7.53 -3.72 -38.61
N LYS A 90 -6.51 -2.86 -38.54
CA LYS A 90 -5.87 -2.26 -39.73
C LYS A 90 -5.27 -3.32 -40.66
N GLN A 91 -4.59 -4.32 -40.09
CA GLN A 91 -4.01 -5.41 -40.87
C GLN A 91 -5.09 -6.27 -41.55
N ASN A 92 -6.18 -6.58 -40.86
CA ASN A 92 -7.32 -7.29 -41.44
C ASN A 92 -7.98 -6.48 -42.55
N TYR A 93 -8.21 -5.18 -42.33
CA TYR A 93 -8.79 -4.30 -43.35
C TYR A 93 -7.90 -4.22 -44.61
N LEU A 94 -6.58 -4.11 -44.45
CA LEU A 94 -5.63 -4.11 -45.56
C LEU A 94 -5.53 -5.46 -46.28
N ARG A 95 -5.78 -6.57 -45.60
CA ARG A 95 -5.87 -7.90 -46.21
C ARG A 95 -7.16 -8.02 -47.02
N LEU A 96 -8.28 -7.61 -46.45
CA LEU A 96 -9.60 -7.71 -47.08
C LEU A 96 -9.70 -6.86 -48.36
N ILE A 97 -9.06 -5.68 -48.39
CA ILE A 97 -8.92 -4.87 -49.61
C ILE A 97 -8.04 -5.53 -50.67
N ARG A 98 -7.01 -6.29 -50.28
CA ARG A 98 -6.11 -6.98 -51.22
C ARG A 98 -6.71 -8.25 -51.82
N GLU A 99 -7.70 -8.83 -51.15
CA GLU A 99 -8.41 -10.04 -51.58
C GLU A 99 -9.61 -9.73 -52.50
N GLN A 100 -10.05 -8.47 -52.58
CA GLN A 100 -11.05 -7.95 -53.54
C GLN A 100 -10.38 -7.46 -54.83
#